data_AF-A0A2V4Q722-F1
#
_entry.id   AF-A0A2V4Q722-F1
#
_cell.length_a   1.000
_cell.length_b   1.000
_cell.length_c   1.000
_cell.angle_alpha   90.00
_cell.angle_beta   90.00
_cell.angle_gamma   90.00
#
_symmetry.space_group_name_H-M   'P 1'
#
loop_
_entity.id
_entity.type
_entity.pdbx_description
1 polymer ?
#
loop_
_entity_poly.entity_id
_entity_poly.type
_entity_poly.pdbx_seq_one_letter_code
_entity_poly.pdbx_strand_id
1 'polypeptide(L)'
;MSTPTRHIVRPAGAGHETLYVLLLCLLILGSAAGVISLHRDTQETHSIANHQLDARRDLSAAEQGIYADLRVTLDEIRLLASEQQTPITPKQLGDEGFAPFARDASSVSRGDHAWQMIEQSYLGLSRTPSVAGAFLMRVDSGEQPDIWINRNASLAAVSDLSDQALIDSGWKQVVAQFDAGVTRQHPH
;
A
#
# COMPACT_ATOMS: atom_id res chain seq x y z
N MET A 1 -22.88 76.84 34.75
CA MET A 1 -22.95 76.20 33.42
C MET A 1 -21.55 75.69 33.10
N SER A 2 -21.33 74.38 33.18
CA SER A 2 -20.02 73.78 32.93
C SER A 2 -19.93 73.36 31.46
N THR A 3 -18.96 73.90 30.73
CA THR A 3 -18.76 73.63 29.31
C THR A 3 -18.28 72.19 29.11
N PRO A 4 -18.94 71.34 28.29
CA PRO A 4 -18.51 69.97 28.10
C PRO A 4 -17.20 69.93 27.31
N THR A 5 -16.17 69.31 27.89
CA THR A 5 -14.90 69.03 27.23
C THR A 5 -15.09 67.86 26.26
N ARG A 6 -15.17 68.17 24.97
CA ARG A 6 -15.23 67.18 23.89
C ARG A 6 -13.84 66.57 23.68
N HIS A 7 -13.67 65.31 24.06
CA HIS A 7 -12.44 64.56 23.81
C HIS A 7 -12.60 63.72 22.53
N ILE A 8 -11.76 64.00 21.52
CA ILE A 8 -11.75 63.24 20.25
C ILE A 8 -10.68 62.16 20.36
N VAL A 9 -11.10 60.91 20.53
CA VAL A 9 -10.21 59.75 20.50
C VAL A 9 -9.92 59.42 19.04
N ARG A 10 -8.64 59.50 18.64
CA ARG A 10 -8.24 59.06 17.29
C ARG A 10 -8.38 57.53 17.21
N PRO A 11 -8.95 56.99 16.11
CA PRO A 11 -9.05 55.55 15.94
C PRO A 11 -7.64 54.94 15.99
N ALA A 12 -7.47 53.85 16.76
CA ALA A 12 -6.23 53.10 16.79
C ALA A 12 -5.92 52.61 15.36
N GLY A 13 -4.82 53.09 14.78
CA GLY A 13 -4.42 52.78 13.41
C GLY A 13 -3.90 51.36 13.28
N ALA A 14 -4.78 50.36 13.30
CA ALA A 14 -4.45 48.93 13.18
C ALA A 14 -4.00 48.49 11.77
N GLY A 15 -3.79 49.45 10.85
CA GLY A 15 -3.36 49.16 9.48
C GLY A 15 -1.96 48.57 9.39
N HIS A 16 -1.03 49.03 10.25
CA HIS A 16 0.33 48.52 10.26
C HIS A 16 0.41 47.11 10.86
N GLU A 17 -0.36 46.84 11.93
CA GLU A 17 -0.42 45.51 12.56
C GLU A 17 -1.00 44.47 11.59
N THR A 18 -2.07 44.83 10.89
CA THR A 18 -2.68 43.98 9.84
C THR A 18 -1.71 43.74 8.68
N LEU A 19 -0.94 44.75 8.27
CA LEU A 19 0.08 44.64 7.24
C LEU A 19 1.22 43.71 7.66
N TYR A 20 1.70 43.80 8.90
CA TYR A 20 2.74 42.91 9.43
C TYR A 20 2.27 41.47 9.49
N VAL A 21 1.03 41.22 9.91
CA VAL A 21 0.43 39.88 9.93
C VAL A 21 0.32 39.32 8.51
N LEU A 22 -0.16 40.11 7.55
CA LEU A 22 -0.26 39.70 6.15
C LEU A 22 1.11 39.37 5.56
N LEU A 23 2.13 40.21 5.80
CA LEU A 23 3.50 39.96 5.36
C LEU A 23 4.08 38.68 5.97
N LEU A 24 3.83 38.44 7.26
CA LEU A 24 4.25 37.21 7.92
C LEU A 24 3.58 35.98 7.28
N CYS A 25 2.27 36.04 7.02
CA CYS A 25 1.54 34.96 6.35
C CYS A 25 2.11 34.67 4.95
N LEU A 26 2.38 35.71 4.16
CA LEU A 26 2.98 35.55 2.82
C LEU A 26 4.39 34.96 2.90
N LEU A 27 5.18 35.34 3.89
CA LEU A 27 6.52 34.79 4.11
C LEU A 27 6.44 33.30 4.44
N ILE A 28 5.53 32.89 5.32
CA ILE A 28 5.30 31.47 5.67
C ILE A 28 4.84 30.68 4.45
N LEU A 29 3.89 31.20 3.67
CA LEU A 29 3.40 30.53 2.47
C LEU A 29 4.51 30.43 1.41
N GLY A 30 5.30 31.48 1.22
CA GLY A 30 6.43 31.49 0.30
C GLY A 30 7.53 30.52 0.71
N SER A 31 7.86 30.45 2.01
CA SER A 31 8.85 29.50 2.51
C SER A 31 8.36 28.05 2.42
N ALA A 32 7.10 27.77 2.76
CA ALA A 32 6.50 26.46 2.58
C ALA A 32 6.47 26.04 1.10
N ALA A 33 6.02 26.91 0.21
CA ALA A 33 6.02 26.65 -1.24
C ALA A 33 7.44 26.43 -1.78
N GLY A 34 8.41 27.22 -1.32
CA GLY A 34 9.82 27.05 -1.67
C GLY A 34 10.37 25.71 -1.18
N VAL A 35 10.11 25.35 0.07
CA VAL A 35 10.50 24.05 0.64
C VAL A 35 9.85 22.91 -0.15
N ILE A 36 8.55 22.97 -0.45
CA ILE A 36 7.83 21.98 -1.25
C ILE A 36 8.39 21.89 -2.67
N SER A 37 8.78 23.01 -3.27
CA SER A 37 9.35 23.02 -4.61
C SER A 37 10.79 22.50 -4.65
N LEU A 38 11.58 22.74 -3.60
CA LEU A 38 12.96 22.27 -3.46
C LEU A 38 13.02 20.80 -3.02
N HIS A 39 12.06 20.36 -2.19
CA HIS A 39 11.88 18.95 -1.78
C HIS A 39 10.88 18.21 -2.67
N ARG A 40 10.46 18.81 -3.78
CA ARG A 40 9.95 18.05 -4.92
C ARG A 40 11.18 17.34 -5.48
N ASP A 41 11.58 16.27 -4.82
CA ASP A 41 12.32 15.23 -5.49
C ASP A 41 11.48 14.94 -6.74
N THR A 42 12.09 15.18 -7.89
CA THR A 42 11.74 14.44 -9.09
C THR A 42 11.67 13.01 -8.61
N GLN A 43 10.45 12.50 -8.42
CA GLN A 43 10.23 11.07 -8.42
C GLN A 43 10.83 10.66 -9.76
N GLU A 44 12.08 10.21 -9.77
CA GLU A 44 12.53 9.25 -10.74
C GLU A 44 11.44 8.22 -10.67
N THR A 45 10.61 8.23 -11.71
CA THR A 45 9.76 7.10 -12.05
C THR A 45 10.76 5.98 -12.28
N HIS A 46 11.18 5.34 -11.20
CA HIS A 46 11.91 4.09 -11.25
C HIS A 46 10.91 3.19 -11.93
N SER A 47 11.15 2.97 -13.23
CA SER A 47 10.15 2.37 -14.12
C SER A 47 9.99 0.95 -13.65
N ILE A 48 8.98 0.73 -12.82
CA ILE A 48 8.48 -0.60 -12.53
C ILE A 48 8.27 -1.26 -13.89
N ALA A 49 8.84 -2.45 -14.08
CA ALA A 49 8.71 -3.14 -15.35
C ALA A 49 7.21 -3.30 -15.67
N ASN A 50 6.81 -3.30 -16.94
CA ASN A 50 5.38 -3.31 -17.32
C ASN A 50 4.56 -4.47 -16.69
N HIS A 51 5.24 -5.54 -16.26
CA HIS A 51 4.67 -6.70 -15.58
C HIS A 51 4.61 -6.58 -14.05
N GLN A 52 5.06 -5.49 -13.46
CA GLN A 52 5.06 -5.26 -12.02
C GLN A 52 4.06 -4.15 -11.65
N LEU A 53 3.59 -4.20 -10.40
CA LEU A 53 2.73 -3.20 -9.78
C LEU A 53 3.31 -2.80 -8.43
N ASP A 54 3.28 -1.51 -8.11
CA ASP A 54 3.65 -1.01 -6.79
C ASP A 54 2.54 -1.33 -5.77
N ALA A 55 2.89 -2.05 -4.71
CA ALA A 55 1.95 -2.43 -3.66
C ALA A 55 1.24 -1.22 -3.03
N ARG A 56 1.90 -0.07 -2.93
CA ARG A 56 1.35 1.14 -2.28
C ARG A 56 0.54 2.01 -3.23
N ARG A 57 0.91 2.07 -4.51
CA ARG A 57 0.33 3.02 -5.47
C ARG A 57 -0.68 2.38 -6.42
N ASP A 58 -0.46 1.13 -6.81
CA ASP A 58 -1.20 0.51 -7.91
C ASP A 58 -2.28 -0.47 -7.46
N LEU A 59 -2.33 -0.81 -6.17
CA LEU A 59 -3.34 -1.69 -5.57
C LEU A 59 -4.50 -0.91 -4.94
N SER A 60 -5.72 -1.46 -5.01
CA SER A 60 -6.86 -0.96 -4.23
C SER A 60 -6.68 -1.19 -2.73
N ALA A 61 -7.45 -0.52 -1.88
CA ALA A 61 -7.37 -0.73 -0.42
C ALA A 61 -7.67 -2.19 -0.02
N ALA A 62 -8.60 -2.86 -0.71
CA ALA A 62 -8.89 -4.27 -0.48
C ALA A 62 -7.71 -5.16 -0.90
N GLU A 63 -7.13 -4.91 -2.08
CA GLU A 63 -5.97 -5.63 -2.60
C GLU A 63 -4.72 -5.42 -1.73
N GLN A 64 -4.50 -4.21 -1.23
CA GLN A 64 -3.42 -3.88 -0.28
C GLN A 64 -3.56 -4.67 1.01
N GLY A 65 -4.79 -4.80 1.51
CA GLY A 65 -5.08 -5.63 2.66
C GLY A 65 -4.66 -7.08 2.41
N ILE A 66 -5.15 -7.70 1.33
CA ILE A 66 -4.82 -9.08 0.98
C ILE A 66 -3.30 -9.26 0.84
N TYR A 67 -2.64 -8.35 0.13
CA TYR A 67 -1.19 -8.38 -0.03
C TYR A 67 -0.45 -8.33 1.31
N ALA A 68 -0.89 -7.47 2.23
CA ALA A 68 -0.31 -7.37 3.57
C ALA A 68 -0.51 -8.68 4.36
N ASP A 69 -1.72 -9.24 4.36
CA ASP A 69 -2.02 -10.49 5.05
C ASP A 69 -1.18 -11.64 4.49
N LEU A 70 -1.10 -11.78 3.15
CA LEU A 70 -0.31 -12.82 2.48
C LEU A 70 1.17 -12.75 2.87
N ARG A 71 1.73 -11.55 2.99
CA ARG A 71 3.12 -11.38 3.43
C ARG A 71 3.35 -11.84 4.87
N VAL A 72 2.40 -11.55 5.76
CA VAL A 72 2.47 -11.99 7.16
C VAL A 72 2.36 -13.51 7.22
N THR A 73 1.35 -14.07 6.56
CA THR A 73 1.12 -15.51 6.59
C THR A 73 2.18 -16.32 5.84
N LEU A 74 2.88 -15.75 4.85
CA LEU A 74 4.01 -16.41 4.21
C LEU A 74 5.14 -16.72 5.20
N ASP A 75 5.41 -15.82 6.15
CA ASP A 75 6.42 -16.04 7.19
C ASP A 75 6.03 -17.23 8.08
N GLU A 76 4.76 -17.26 8.49
CA GLU A 76 4.17 -18.36 9.27
C GLU A 76 4.20 -19.69 8.50
N ILE A 77 3.85 -19.68 7.21
CA ILE A 77 3.91 -20.87 6.34
C ILE A 77 5.33 -21.42 6.27
N ARG A 78 6.33 -20.54 6.15
CA ARG A 78 7.74 -20.96 6.09
C ARG A 78 8.21 -21.55 7.42
N LEU A 79 7.78 -20.98 8.54
CA LEU A 79 8.04 -21.54 9.86
C LEU A 79 7.41 -22.94 9.99
N LEU A 80 6.13 -23.08 9.68
CA LEU A 80 5.41 -24.36 9.75
C LEU A 80 5.98 -25.42 8.78
N ALA A 81 6.42 -25.01 7.59
CA ALA A 81 7.05 -25.89 6.61
C ALA A 81 8.42 -26.41 7.08
N SER A 82 9.10 -25.70 7.98
CA SER A 82 10.33 -26.20 8.61
C SER A 82 10.06 -27.30 9.65
N GLU A 83 8.87 -27.31 10.24
CA GLU A 83 8.47 -28.26 11.28
C GLU A 83 7.76 -29.50 10.72
N GLN A 84 7.17 -29.41 9.53
CA GLN A 84 6.35 -30.46 8.91
C GLN A 84 6.81 -30.78 7.49
N GLN A 85 6.89 -32.08 7.13
CA GLN A 85 7.24 -32.50 5.77
C GLN A 85 6.08 -32.40 4.76
N THR A 86 4.86 -32.15 5.22
CA THR A 86 3.69 -32.05 4.35
C THR A 86 3.35 -30.59 4.03
N PRO A 87 2.96 -30.28 2.79
CA PRO A 87 2.52 -28.94 2.40
C PRO A 87 1.34 -28.43 3.23
N ILE A 88 1.43 -27.19 3.72
CA ILE A 88 0.40 -26.59 4.58
C ILE A 88 -0.80 -26.15 3.72
N THR A 89 -1.93 -26.85 3.82
CA THR A 89 -3.07 -26.60 2.94
C THR A 89 -3.78 -25.27 3.24
N PRO A 90 -4.41 -24.62 2.25
CA PRO A 90 -5.20 -23.40 2.48
C PRO A 90 -6.31 -23.60 3.51
N LYS A 91 -6.89 -24.81 3.56
CA LYS A 91 -7.90 -25.16 4.54
C LYS A 91 -7.33 -25.16 5.95
N GLN A 92 -6.15 -25.76 6.15
CA GLN A 92 -5.47 -25.76 7.44
C GLN A 92 -5.18 -24.32 7.90
N LEU A 93 -4.63 -23.48 7.02
CA LEU A 93 -4.40 -22.06 7.33
C LEU A 93 -5.70 -21.34 7.73
N GLY A 94 -6.79 -21.62 7.03
CA GLY A 94 -8.10 -21.06 7.34
C GLY A 94 -8.68 -21.56 8.67
N ASP A 95 -8.52 -22.84 8.98
CA ASP A 95 -8.96 -23.46 10.24
C ASP A 95 -8.14 -22.93 11.43
N GLU A 96 -6.86 -22.59 11.22
CA GLU A 96 -5.98 -21.93 12.20
C GLU A 96 -6.22 -20.42 12.33
N GLY A 97 -7.07 -19.84 11.47
CA GLY A 97 -7.44 -18.42 11.55
C GLY A 97 -6.47 -17.46 10.84
N PHE A 98 -5.58 -17.95 9.99
CA PHE A 98 -4.69 -17.10 9.21
C PHE A 98 -5.44 -16.38 8.09
N ALA A 99 -5.45 -15.05 8.11
CA ALA A 99 -5.91 -14.25 6.97
C ALA A 99 -4.91 -14.38 5.80
N PRO A 100 -5.32 -14.27 4.53
CA PRO A 100 -6.68 -14.14 4.02
C PRO A 100 -7.41 -15.49 3.86
N PHE A 101 -6.89 -16.59 4.40
CA PHE A 101 -7.44 -17.94 4.26
C PHE A 101 -8.66 -18.19 5.16
N ALA A 102 -8.68 -17.57 6.32
CA ALA A 102 -9.80 -17.61 7.26
C ALA A 102 -11.02 -16.86 6.70
N ARG A 103 -12.22 -17.43 6.90
CA ARG A 103 -13.49 -16.83 6.48
C ARG A 103 -14.09 -15.98 7.58
N ASP A 104 -13.59 -14.76 7.72
CA ASP A 104 -14.07 -13.76 8.66
C ASP A 104 -14.65 -12.52 7.96
N ALA A 105 -15.04 -11.50 8.72
CA ALA A 105 -15.59 -10.25 8.18
C ALA A 105 -14.61 -9.53 7.21
N SER A 106 -13.30 -9.66 7.44
CA SER A 106 -12.28 -9.06 6.59
C SER A 106 -12.23 -9.74 5.23
N SER A 107 -12.38 -11.07 5.17
CA SER A 107 -12.41 -11.83 3.91
C SER A 107 -13.53 -11.37 2.97
N VAL A 108 -14.72 -11.09 3.50
CA VAL A 108 -15.87 -10.59 2.72
C VAL A 108 -15.58 -9.21 2.15
N SER A 109 -15.04 -8.30 2.97
CA SER A 109 -14.68 -6.95 2.53
C SER A 109 -13.53 -6.92 1.50
N ARG A 110 -12.80 -8.04 1.38
CA ARG A 110 -11.64 -8.20 0.49
C ARG A 110 -11.93 -9.08 -0.72
N GLY A 111 -13.19 -9.45 -0.98
CA GLY A 111 -13.57 -10.15 -2.22
C GLY A 111 -13.83 -11.65 -2.07
N ASP A 112 -13.87 -12.17 -0.84
CA ASP A 112 -14.22 -13.55 -0.47
C ASP A 112 -13.48 -14.60 -1.33
N HIS A 113 -12.14 -14.53 -1.33
CA HIS A 113 -11.32 -15.37 -2.19
C HIS A 113 -11.50 -16.87 -1.90
N ALA A 114 -11.70 -17.64 -2.96
CA ALA A 114 -11.61 -19.08 -2.93
C ALA A 114 -10.15 -19.49 -3.09
N TRP A 115 -9.53 -19.88 -1.98
CA TRP A 115 -8.13 -20.31 -1.94
C TRP A 115 -7.98 -21.79 -2.29
N GLN A 116 -7.04 -22.07 -3.18
CA GLN A 116 -6.63 -23.41 -3.57
C GLN A 116 -5.10 -23.49 -3.65
N MET A 117 -4.57 -24.69 -3.48
CA MET A 117 -3.13 -24.96 -3.62
C MET A 117 -2.86 -25.52 -5.03
N ILE A 118 -1.81 -25.00 -5.67
CA ILE A 118 -1.27 -25.51 -6.93
C ILE A 118 0.20 -25.75 -6.68
N GLU A 119 0.63 -27.01 -6.71
CA GLU A 119 1.97 -27.44 -6.29
C GLU A 119 2.25 -27.03 -4.83
N GLN A 120 3.11 -26.04 -4.59
CA GLN A 120 3.38 -25.43 -3.27
C GLN A 120 2.97 -23.95 -3.21
N SER A 121 2.19 -23.49 -4.18
CA SER A 121 1.74 -22.11 -4.29
C SER A 121 0.26 -21.98 -3.98
N TYR A 122 -0.16 -20.80 -3.53
CA TYR A 122 -1.54 -20.51 -3.15
C TYR A 122 -2.20 -19.60 -4.18
N LEU A 123 -3.26 -20.08 -4.82
CA LEU A 123 -4.09 -19.32 -5.74
C LEU A 123 -5.41 -18.95 -5.07
N GLY A 124 -5.65 -17.65 -4.90
CA GLY A 124 -6.90 -17.08 -4.41
C GLY A 124 -7.71 -16.50 -5.56
N LEU A 125 -8.84 -17.13 -5.89
CA LEU A 125 -9.77 -16.63 -6.89
C LEU A 125 -10.81 -15.73 -6.22
N SER A 126 -10.81 -14.44 -6.56
CA SER A 126 -11.81 -13.50 -6.04
C SER A 126 -13.22 -13.91 -6.48
N ARG A 127 -14.15 -13.96 -5.53
CA ARG A 127 -15.58 -14.15 -5.84
C ARG A 127 -16.27 -12.85 -6.19
N THR A 128 -15.63 -11.72 -5.89
CA THR A 128 -16.13 -10.38 -6.20
C THR A 128 -15.05 -9.58 -6.96
N PRO A 129 -14.88 -9.82 -8.28
CA PRO A 129 -13.81 -9.19 -9.07
C PRO A 129 -13.84 -7.66 -9.09
N SER A 130 -14.97 -7.04 -8.77
CA SER A 130 -15.09 -5.58 -8.62
C SER A 130 -14.45 -5.03 -7.33
N VAL A 131 -14.19 -5.87 -6.33
CA VAL A 131 -13.56 -5.49 -5.05
C VAL A 131 -12.04 -5.72 -5.12
N ALA A 132 -11.63 -6.89 -5.62
CA ALA A 132 -10.23 -7.26 -5.72
C ALA A 132 -10.02 -8.29 -6.84
N GLY A 133 -8.86 -8.25 -7.49
CA GLY A 133 -8.41 -9.29 -8.42
C GLY A 133 -8.08 -10.62 -7.74
N ALA A 134 -7.72 -11.62 -8.55
CA ALA A 134 -7.16 -12.87 -8.04
C ALA A 134 -5.69 -12.70 -7.66
N PHE A 135 -5.25 -13.49 -6.69
CA PHE A 135 -3.90 -13.46 -6.15
C PHE A 135 -3.24 -14.83 -6.27
N LEU A 136 -1.95 -14.84 -6.58
CA LEU A 136 -1.10 -16.02 -6.56
C LEU A 136 0.10 -15.73 -5.66
N MET A 137 0.35 -16.57 -4.67
CA MET A 137 1.52 -16.49 -3.80
C MET A 137 2.40 -17.71 -4.01
N ARG A 138 3.62 -17.50 -4.50
CA ARG A 138 4.64 -18.54 -4.65
C ARG A 138 5.49 -18.62 -3.38
N VAL A 139 5.60 -19.80 -2.78
CA VAL A 139 6.33 -19.99 -1.51
C VAL A 139 7.82 -20.16 -1.73
N ASP A 140 8.21 -20.85 -2.82
CA ASP A 140 9.58 -21.29 -3.12
C ASP A 140 10.48 -20.20 -3.77
N SER A 141 10.02 -18.96 -3.85
CA SER A 141 10.69 -17.88 -4.59
C SER A 141 11.85 -17.19 -3.86
N GLY A 142 12.40 -17.82 -2.82
CA GLY A 142 13.49 -17.26 -1.99
C GLY A 142 12.98 -16.38 -0.84
N GLU A 143 13.83 -15.51 -0.29
CA GLU A 143 13.53 -14.77 0.95
C GLU A 143 12.40 -13.73 0.80
N GLN A 144 12.23 -13.17 -0.39
CA GLN A 144 11.21 -12.14 -0.62
C GLN A 144 9.84 -12.75 -0.93
N PRO A 145 8.74 -12.09 -0.51
CA PRO A 145 7.40 -12.52 -0.85
C PRO A 145 7.16 -12.32 -2.34
N ASP A 146 6.78 -13.40 -3.02
CA ASP A 146 6.55 -13.39 -4.45
C ASP A 146 5.06 -13.59 -4.74
N ILE A 147 4.39 -12.45 -4.86
CA ILE A 147 2.94 -12.37 -4.95
C ILE A 147 2.58 -11.72 -6.28
N TRP A 148 1.64 -12.35 -6.99
CA TRP A 148 1.15 -11.93 -8.28
C TRP A 148 -0.35 -11.64 -8.21
N ILE A 149 -0.83 -10.70 -9.01
CA ILE A 149 -2.23 -10.32 -9.12
C ILE A 149 -2.70 -10.35 -10.57
N ASN A 150 -3.94 -10.78 -10.78
CA ASN A 150 -4.62 -10.71 -12.06
C ASN A 150 -6.06 -10.23 -11.86
N ARG A 151 -6.42 -9.14 -12.54
CA ARG A 151 -7.74 -8.47 -12.43
C ARG A 151 -8.72 -8.88 -13.52
N ASN A 152 -8.34 -9.82 -14.39
CA ASN A 152 -9.23 -10.31 -15.44
C ASN A 152 -10.38 -11.11 -14.81
N ALA A 153 -11.61 -10.82 -15.24
CA ALA A 153 -12.80 -11.49 -14.72
C ALA A 153 -12.89 -12.98 -15.10
N SER A 154 -12.11 -13.42 -16.09
CA SER A 154 -12.04 -14.81 -16.53
C SER A 154 -10.59 -15.24 -16.58
N LEU A 155 -10.17 -15.96 -15.54
CA LEU A 155 -8.82 -16.47 -15.43
C LEU A 155 -8.75 -17.84 -16.08
N ALA A 156 -7.75 -18.02 -16.96
CA ALA A 156 -7.38 -19.34 -17.43
C ALA A 156 -6.83 -20.16 -16.26
N ALA A 157 -6.94 -21.49 -16.35
CA ALA A 157 -6.29 -22.37 -15.39
C ALA A 157 -4.78 -22.13 -15.39
N VAL A 158 -4.22 -21.83 -14.23
CA VAL A 158 -2.78 -21.64 -14.07
C VAL A 158 -2.15 -23.02 -13.86
N SER A 159 -1.46 -23.52 -14.88
CA SER A 159 -0.73 -24.80 -14.83
C SER A 159 0.78 -24.64 -14.84
N ASP A 160 1.27 -23.50 -15.33
CA ASP A 160 2.68 -23.13 -15.38
C ASP A 160 2.87 -21.87 -14.52
N LEU A 161 3.68 -21.99 -13.48
CA LEU A 161 3.97 -20.94 -12.51
C LEU A 161 5.26 -20.19 -12.82
N SER A 162 5.87 -20.38 -13.99
CA SER A 162 7.04 -19.62 -14.43
C SER A 162 6.68 -18.15 -14.68
N ASP A 163 7.63 -17.25 -14.45
CA ASP A 163 7.44 -15.81 -14.62
C ASP A 163 6.90 -15.48 -16.01
N GLN A 164 7.47 -16.08 -17.05
CA GLN A 164 7.06 -15.82 -18.43
C GLN A 164 5.60 -16.25 -18.69
N ALA A 165 5.19 -17.44 -18.22
CA ALA A 165 3.83 -17.92 -18.37
C ALA A 165 2.81 -17.05 -17.62
N LEU A 166 3.18 -16.58 -16.42
CA LEU A 166 2.37 -15.66 -15.64
C LEU A 166 2.20 -14.31 -16.35
N ILE A 167 3.30 -13.73 -16.85
CA ILE A 167 3.29 -12.48 -17.61
C ILE A 167 2.43 -12.60 -18.87
N ASP A 168 2.61 -13.68 -19.64
CA ASP A 168 1.87 -13.91 -20.89
C ASP A 168 0.37 -14.13 -20.66
N SER A 169 0.00 -14.65 -19.49
CA SER A 169 -1.41 -14.79 -19.07
C SER A 169 -1.97 -13.54 -18.35
N GLY A 170 -1.21 -12.45 -18.33
CA GLY A 170 -1.64 -11.13 -17.84
C GLY A 170 -1.56 -10.98 -16.31
N TRP A 171 -0.87 -11.88 -15.62
CA TRP A 171 -0.53 -11.67 -14.22
C TRP A 171 0.53 -10.58 -14.09
N LYS A 172 0.45 -9.84 -13.00
CA LYS A 172 1.44 -8.84 -12.64
C LYS A 172 2.01 -9.11 -11.26
N GLN A 173 3.33 -9.01 -11.14
CA GLN A 173 4.01 -9.19 -9.87
C GLN A 173 3.82 -7.94 -8.99
N VAL A 174 3.47 -8.13 -7.73
CA VAL A 174 3.31 -7.04 -6.77
C VAL A 174 4.62 -6.84 -6.02
N VAL A 175 5.23 -5.68 -6.19
CA VAL A 175 6.49 -5.33 -5.55
C VAL A 175 6.29 -4.24 -4.50
N ALA A 176 6.93 -4.40 -3.35
CA ALA A 176 6.99 -3.35 -2.34
C ALA A 176 8.29 -2.56 -2.55
N GLN A 177 8.20 -1.38 -3.15
CA GLN A 177 9.32 -0.46 -3.18
C GLN A 177 9.52 0.15 -1.79
N PHE A 178 10.73 -0.04 -1.25
CA PHE A 178 11.18 0.71 -0.08
C PHE A 178 11.97 1.92 -0.60
N ASP A 179 11.40 3.12 -0.45
CA ASP A 179 12.19 4.34 -0.60
C ASP A 179 13.35 4.28 0.40
N ALA A 180 14.58 4.32 -0.11
CA ALA A 180 15.83 4.22 0.66
C ALA A 180 16.09 5.42 1.60
N GLY A 181 15.05 6.17 2.01
CA GLY A 181 15.14 7.36 2.84
C GLY A 181 15.12 7.14 4.36
N VAL A 182 14.84 5.92 4.85
CA VAL A 182 14.56 5.68 6.29
C VAL A 182 15.72 5.06 7.08
N THR A 183 16.84 4.69 6.46
CA THR A 183 18.04 4.27 7.21
C THR A 183 19.18 5.27 7.06
N ARG A 184 19.01 6.47 7.64
CA ARG A 184 20.20 7.26 8.03
C ARG A 184 20.88 6.53 9.19
N GLN A 185 21.81 5.65 8.87
CA GLN A 185 22.86 5.23 9.80
C GLN A 185 23.61 6.52 10.19
N HIS A 186 23.37 7.04 11.39
CA HIS A 186 24.25 8.03 12.00
C HIS A 186 25.53 7.31 12.42
N PRO A 187 26.70 7.60 11.83
CA PRO A 187 27.95 7.22 12.44
C PRO A 187 28.17 8.13 13.65
N HIS A 188 28.32 7.52 14.82
CA HIS A 188 28.95 8.14 15.99
C HIS A 188 30.39 7.66 16.09
#